data_AF-A0A7J6R0J2-F1
#
_entry.id   AF-A0A7J6R0J2-F1
#
_cell.length_a   1.000
_cell.length_b   1.000
_cell.length_c   1.000
_cell.angle_alpha   90.00
_cell.angle_beta   90.00
_cell.angle_gamma   90.00
#
_symmetry.space_group_name_H-M   'P 1'
#
loop_
_entity.id
_entity.type
_entity.pdbx_description
1 polymer ?
#
loop_
_entity_poly.entity_id
_entity_poly.type
_entity_poly.pdbx_seq_one_letter_code
_entity_poly.pdbx_strand_id
1 'polypeptide(L)'
;MLPIVDWAIANADALTPQSESRILWATARMFESSALREPPASVVAFVSGLANRYRSRDGHQYQQQDVALLVWALGTLRLSHYELEERCCVLARGMLMDGRIDSRHLAMVLWGITSNSHRSQPAIDLIRTVVDRVESSSFRPRKADVTIVIWSMAVFDFYSQKALRNLLEALARAGPVSSAAPRTEQGASLIRLHRSLLWARVCHGFEPTASEEAQLMQIARRQRAPGGGLVSSSTLQWEIRSELQRVLPVMAPAVILRDEYELPPPLEGIFVDLALLDAEGRVLAIIEVDGYSHFSQLIGAGKLAVLQYNGNTELSRRILSKAGYKVFSISTVDWNNTQGHRRGEFLADLLRDVAA
;
A
#
# COMPACT_ATOMS: atom_id res chain seq x y z
N MET A 1 17.32 -19.30 6.74
CA MET A 1 16.63 -20.05 7.81
C MET A 1 16.65 -19.18 9.05
N LEU A 2 15.53 -19.07 9.79
CA LEU A 2 15.41 -18.19 10.95
C LEU A 2 15.25 -19.05 12.22
N PRO A 3 16.34 -19.39 12.93
CA PRO A 3 16.31 -20.39 14.01
C PRO A 3 15.26 -20.12 15.09
N ILE A 4 15.00 -18.83 15.39
CA ILE A 4 13.98 -18.45 16.39
C ILE A 4 12.56 -18.78 15.93
N VAL A 5 12.27 -18.68 14.63
CA VAL A 5 10.95 -19.02 14.07
C VAL A 5 10.77 -20.53 14.07
N ASP A 6 11.81 -21.28 13.69
CA ASP A 6 11.77 -22.74 13.68
C ASP A 6 11.60 -23.29 15.11
N TRP A 7 12.32 -22.72 16.08
CA TRP A 7 12.12 -23.04 17.50
C TRP A 7 10.70 -22.71 17.96
N ALA A 8 10.14 -21.57 17.56
CA ALA A 8 8.79 -21.16 17.94
C ALA A 8 7.70 -22.09 17.37
N ILE A 9 7.90 -22.62 16.16
CA ILE A 9 7.00 -23.63 15.59
C ILE A 9 7.07 -24.93 16.41
N ALA A 10 8.28 -25.38 16.74
CA ALA A 10 8.48 -26.61 17.50
C ALA A 10 7.99 -26.53 18.96
N ASN A 11 7.91 -25.32 19.53
CA ASN A 11 7.53 -25.08 20.93
C ASN A 11 6.25 -24.22 21.03
N ALA A 12 5.31 -24.41 20.10
CA ALA A 12 4.12 -23.56 19.98
C ALA A 12 3.30 -23.45 21.27
N ASP A 13 3.22 -24.52 22.06
CA ASP A 13 2.45 -24.57 23.31
C ASP A 13 3.06 -23.71 24.44
N ALA A 14 4.36 -23.43 24.37
CA ALA A 14 5.06 -22.59 25.34
C ALA A 14 4.94 -21.09 25.05
N LEU A 15 4.37 -20.71 23.91
CA LEU A 15 4.31 -19.32 23.49
C LEU A 15 3.11 -18.59 24.09
N THR A 16 3.34 -17.34 24.49
CA THR A 16 2.29 -16.38 24.84
C THR A 16 2.01 -15.47 23.63
N PRO A 17 0.85 -14.80 23.55
CA PRO A 17 0.59 -13.77 22.52
C PRO A 17 1.68 -12.70 22.43
N GLN A 18 2.25 -12.34 23.57
CA GLN A 18 3.33 -11.38 23.66
C GLN A 18 4.62 -11.91 23.01
N SER A 19 5.01 -13.14 23.31
CA SER A 19 6.18 -13.77 22.68
C SER A 19 5.97 -13.95 21.17
N GLU A 20 4.78 -14.37 20.76
CA GLU A 20 4.39 -14.57 19.37
C GLU A 20 4.49 -13.31 18.52
N SER A 21 3.84 -12.24 18.96
CA SER A 21 3.84 -10.96 18.26
C SER A 21 5.24 -10.36 18.16
N ARG A 22 6.07 -10.51 19.21
CA ARG A 22 7.47 -10.08 19.20
C ARG A 22 8.36 -10.89 18.28
N ILE A 23 8.19 -12.22 18.23
CA ILE A 23 8.94 -13.09 17.30
C ILE A 23 8.61 -12.72 15.86
N LEU A 24 7.33 -12.52 15.54
CA LEU A 24 6.93 -12.12 14.19
C LEU A 24 7.42 -10.71 13.85
N TRP A 25 7.34 -9.77 14.78
CA TRP A 25 7.87 -8.42 14.59
C TRP A 25 9.38 -8.39 14.36
N ALA A 26 10.15 -9.13 15.16
CA ALA A 26 11.60 -9.26 14.98
C ALA A 26 11.94 -9.88 13.62
N THR A 27 11.16 -10.89 13.21
CA THR A 27 11.28 -11.51 11.89
C THR A 27 11.02 -10.51 10.77
N ALA A 28 9.97 -9.69 10.89
CA ALA A 28 9.65 -8.64 9.93
C ALA A 28 10.75 -7.57 9.82
N ARG A 29 11.36 -7.18 10.95
CA ARG A 29 12.52 -6.26 10.98
C ARG A 29 13.75 -6.83 10.29
N MET A 30 14.02 -8.13 10.46
CA MET A 30 15.09 -8.80 9.75
C MET A 30 14.80 -8.89 8.25
N PHE A 31 13.53 -9.12 7.89
CA PHE A 31 13.10 -9.16 6.49
C PHE A 31 13.29 -7.81 5.80
N GLU A 32 12.87 -6.72 6.46
CA GLU A 32 13.03 -5.33 5.98
C GLU A 32 14.49 -4.96 5.67
N SER A 33 15.44 -5.51 6.44
CA SER A 33 16.88 -5.29 6.24
C SER A 33 17.56 -6.32 5.33
N SER A 34 16.82 -7.32 4.84
CA SER A 34 17.36 -8.40 4.00
C SER A 34 17.12 -8.14 2.51
N ALA A 35 17.88 -8.82 1.65
CA ALA A 35 17.63 -8.87 0.20
C ALA A 35 16.54 -9.88 -0.20
N LEU A 36 15.83 -10.47 0.77
CA LEU A 36 14.83 -11.50 0.49
C LEU A 36 13.60 -10.88 -0.19
N ARG A 37 13.17 -11.49 -1.28
CA ARG A 37 11.98 -11.07 -2.02
C ARG A 37 10.69 -11.54 -1.37
N GLU A 38 10.75 -12.70 -0.72
CA GLU A 38 9.62 -13.40 -0.13
C GLU A 38 9.96 -13.94 1.26
N PRO A 39 9.00 -13.98 2.20
CA PRO A 39 9.20 -14.58 3.51
C PRO A 39 9.51 -16.07 3.42
N PRO A 40 10.44 -16.61 4.24
CA PRO A 40 10.73 -18.04 4.28
C PRO A 40 9.49 -18.89 4.61
N ALA A 41 9.45 -20.14 4.12
CA ALA A 41 8.36 -21.07 4.39
C ALA A 41 8.07 -21.29 5.88
N SER A 42 9.08 -21.24 6.75
CA SER A 42 8.87 -21.33 8.20
C SER A 42 8.13 -20.10 8.76
N VAL A 43 8.33 -18.90 8.20
CA VAL A 43 7.54 -17.73 8.58
C VAL A 43 6.07 -17.91 8.20
N VAL A 44 5.79 -18.43 7.01
CA VAL A 44 4.42 -18.73 6.55
C VAL A 44 3.76 -19.78 7.45
N ALA A 45 4.49 -20.84 7.80
CA ALA A 45 4.01 -21.87 8.72
C ALA A 45 3.74 -21.31 10.13
N PHE A 46 4.62 -20.44 10.62
CA PHE A 46 4.46 -19.79 11.92
C PHE A 46 3.21 -18.90 11.96
N VAL A 47 2.98 -18.07 10.93
CA VAL A 47 1.78 -17.22 10.79
C VAL A 47 0.51 -18.07 10.71
N SER A 48 0.54 -19.18 9.99
CA SER A 48 -0.61 -20.09 9.89
C SER A 48 -0.93 -20.74 11.24
N GLY A 49 0.10 -21.11 12.01
CA GLY A 49 -0.06 -21.60 13.38
C GLY A 49 -0.61 -20.54 14.34
N LEU A 50 -0.26 -19.26 14.14
CA LEU A 50 -0.78 -18.15 14.95
C LEU A 50 -2.29 -18.01 14.85
N ALA A 51 -2.87 -18.16 13.65
CA ALA A 51 -4.32 -18.11 13.45
C ALA A 51 -5.05 -19.13 14.33
N ASN A 52 -4.56 -20.38 14.36
CA ASN A 52 -5.13 -21.43 15.19
C ASN A 52 -5.01 -21.12 16.69
N ARG A 53 -3.86 -20.58 17.13
CA ARG A 53 -3.64 -20.23 18.55
C ARG A 53 -4.45 -19.01 19.00
N TYR A 54 -4.65 -18.03 18.11
CA TYR A 54 -5.53 -16.89 18.39
C TYR A 54 -7.00 -17.31 18.47
N ARG A 55 -7.39 -18.37 17.74
CA ARG A 55 -8.72 -18.97 17.84
C ARG A 55 -8.91 -19.78 19.13
N SER A 56 -7.90 -20.55 19.54
CA SER A 56 -8.01 -21.45 20.71
C SER A 56 -7.96 -20.73 22.06
N ARG A 57 -7.40 -19.51 22.11
CA ARG A 57 -7.33 -18.68 23.32
C ARG A 57 -8.59 -17.82 23.50
N ASP A 58 -9.75 -18.47 23.51
CA ASP A 58 -11.01 -17.76 23.76
C ASP A 58 -11.02 -17.12 25.16
N GLY A 59 -11.59 -15.93 25.27
CA GLY A 59 -11.58 -15.13 26.51
C GLY A 59 -10.24 -14.51 26.91
N HIS A 60 -9.13 -14.77 26.19
CA HIS A 60 -7.85 -14.13 26.50
C HIS A 60 -7.88 -12.62 26.24
N GLN A 61 -7.42 -11.82 27.21
CA GLN A 61 -7.29 -10.38 27.07
C GLN A 61 -5.96 -10.00 26.42
N TYR A 62 -5.98 -9.89 25.09
CA TYR A 62 -4.85 -9.37 24.31
C TYR A 62 -4.52 -7.93 24.68
N GLN A 63 -3.22 -7.61 24.73
CA GLN A 63 -2.77 -6.23 24.88
C GLN A 63 -2.74 -5.53 23.53
N GLN A 64 -2.94 -4.20 23.53
CA GLN A 64 -2.86 -3.38 22.32
C GLN A 64 -1.52 -3.55 21.56
N GLN A 65 -0.43 -3.75 22.31
CA GLN A 65 0.90 -3.96 21.73
C GLN A 65 0.97 -5.27 20.93
N ASP A 66 0.37 -6.35 21.44
CA ASP A 66 0.44 -7.66 20.78
C ASP A 66 -0.28 -7.62 19.42
N VAL A 67 -1.47 -7.00 19.39
CA VAL A 67 -2.26 -6.81 18.17
C VAL A 67 -1.54 -5.90 17.17
N ALA A 68 -1.01 -4.77 17.65
CA ALA A 68 -0.30 -3.80 16.82
C ALA A 68 0.96 -4.38 16.19
N LEU A 69 1.80 -5.07 16.98
CA LEU A 69 3.05 -5.67 16.49
C LEU A 69 2.75 -6.76 15.46
N LEU A 70 1.76 -7.59 15.72
CA LEU A 70 1.37 -8.68 14.82
C LEU A 70 0.93 -8.14 13.45
N VAL A 71 -0.05 -7.24 13.44
CA VAL A 71 -0.61 -6.67 12.19
C VAL A 71 0.43 -5.85 11.44
N TRP A 72 1.25 -5.08 12.16
CA TRP A 72 2.36 -4.36 11.56
C TRP A 72 3.36 -5.33 10.90
N ALA A 73 3.71 -6.42 11.58
CA ALA A 73 4.66 -7.40 11.06
C ALA A 73 4.15 -8.09 9.80
N LEU A 74 2.85 -8.41 9.74
CA LEU A 74 2.19 -8.94 8.54
C LEU A 74 2.30 -7.96 7.36
N GLY A 75 2.00 -6.68 7.58
CA GLY A 75 2.14 -5.64 6.56
C GLY A 75 3.59 -5.48 6.07
N THR A 76 4.56 -5.49 6.98
CA THR A 76 5.99 -5.38 6.64
C THR A 76 6.50 -6.60 5.86
N LEU A 77 6.03 -7.79 6.22
CA LEU A 77 6.34 -9.03 5.49
C LEU A 77 5.61 -9.14 4.15
N ARG A 78 4.65 -8.24 3.86
CA ARG A 78 3.72 -8.35 2.73
C ARG A 78 2.99 -9.69 2.73
N LEU A 79 2.63 -10.17 3.93
CA LEU A 79 1.84 -11.38 4.13
C LEU A 79 0.47 -11.01 4.64
N SER A 80 -0.57 -11.46 3.96
CA SER A 80 -1.95 -11.37 4.44
C SER A 80 -2.43 -12.73 4.90
N HIS A 81 -2.96 -12.81 6.12
CA HIS A 81 -3.64 -14.00 6.63
C HIS A 81 -5.03 -13.58 7.08
N TYR A 82 -6.02 -13.80 6.21
CA TYR A 82 -7.32 -13.14 6.29
C TYR A 82 -8.00 -13.29 7.65
N GLU A 83 -8.07 -14.50 8.19
CA GLU A 83 -8.72 -14.76 9.49
C GLU A 83 -7.97 -14.13 10.68
N LEU A 84 -6.64 -14.10 10.63
CA LEU A 84 -5.82 -13.57 11.71
C LEU A 84 -5.92 -12.04 11.74
N GLU A 85 -5.81 -11.41 10.57
CA GLU A 85 -6.00 -9.96 10.42
C GLU A 85 -7.44 -9.56 10.78
N GLU A 86 -8.45 -10.34 10.39
CA GLU A 86 -9.85 -10.12 10.77
C GLU A 86 -10.02 -10.11 12.30
N ARG A 87 -9.50 -11.14 12.98
CA ARG A 87 -9.56 -11.22 14.45
C ARG A 87 -8.86 -10.04 15.10
N CYS A 88 -7.71 -9.61 14.57
CA CYS A 88 -7.02 -8.43 15.04
C CYS A 88 -7.81 -7.14 14.82
N CYS A 89 -8.55 -7.01 13.71
CA CYS A 89 -9.43 -5.88 13.47
C CYS A 89 -10.57 -5.82 14.49
N VAL A 90 -11.20 -6.96 14.81
CA VAL A 90 -12.23 -7.06 15.86
C VAL A 90 -11.66 -6.62 17.21
N LEU A 91 -10.49 -7.13 17.59
CA LEU A 91 -9.82 -6.78 18.85
C LEU A 91 -9.47 -5.29 18.90
N ALA A 92 -8.84 -4.75 17.85
CA ALA A 92 -8.47 -3.33 17.78
C ALA A 92 -9.69 -2.41 17.83
N ARG A 93 -10.79 -2.78 17.16
CA ARG A 93 -12.05 -2.04 17.21
C ARG A 93 -12.65 -2.04 18.62
N GLY A 94 -12.68 -3.20 19.29
CA GLY A 94 -13.12 -3.30 20.68
C GLY A 94 -12.27 -2.42 21.61
N MET A 95 -10.95 -2.50 21.49
CA MET A 95 -10.03 -1.65 22.28
C MET A 95 -10.23 -0.16 22.00
N LEU A 96 -10.53 0.24 20.76
CA LEU A 96 -10.84 1.62 20.41
C LEU A 96 -12.13 2.09 21.06
N MET A 97 -13.17 1.25 21.07
CA MET A 97 -14.44 1.57 21.73
C MET A 97 -14.28 1.72 23.24
N ASP A 98 -13.46 0.87 23.86
CA ASP A 98 -13.18 0.88 25.30
C ASP A 98 -12.16 1.95 25.73
N GLY A 99 -11.51 2.64 24.78
CA GLY A 99 -10.39 3.55 25.07
C GLY A 99 -9.11 2.86 25.55
N ARG A 100 -8.93 1.57 25.25
CA ARG A 100 -7.79 0.73 25.65
C ARG A 100 -6.66 0.64 24.61
N ILE A 101 -6.83 1.25 23.44
CA ILE A 101 -5.78 1.37 22.42
C ILE A 101 -5.38 2.83 22.23
N ASP A 102 -4.08 3.10 22.32
CA ASP A 102 -3.55 4.42 22.04
C ASP A 102 -3.40 4.66 20.53
N SER A 103 -3.19 5.93 20.17
CA SER A 103 -3.05 6.36 18.78
C SER A 103 -1.90 5.65 18.05
N ARG A 104 -0.78 5.33 18.73
CA ARG A 104 0.38 4.69 18.11
C ARG A 104 0.04 3.27 17.69
N HIS A 105 -0.49 2.48 18.62
CA HIS A 105 -0.78 1.08 18.38
C HIS A 105 -1.93 0.94 17.39
N LEU A 106 -2.93 1.83 17.44
CA LEU A 106 -3.96 1.88 16.42
C LEU A 106 -3.38 2.21 15.03
N ALA A 107 -2.49 3.20 14.93
CA ALA A 107 -1.83 3.53 13.67
C ALA A 107 -1.01 2.36 13.11
N MET A 108 -0.36 1.57 13.97
CA MET A 108 0.33 0.35 13.53
C MET A 108 -0.63 -0.70 12.95
N VAL A 109 -1.77 -0.92 13.59
CA VAL A 109 -2.83 -1.81 13.07
C VAL A 109 -3.34 -1.30 11.72
N LEU A 110 -3.73 -0.02 11.66
CA LEU A 110 -4.21 0.64 10.45
C LEU A 110 -3.19 0.56 9.33
N TRP A 111 -1.91 0.83 9.62
CA TRP A 111 -0.84 0.73 8.64
C TRP A 111 -0.70 -0.69 8.09
N GLY A 112 -0.73 -1.72 8.95
CA GLY A 112 -0.56 -3.11 8.50
C GLY A 112 -1.69 -3.59 7.60
N ILE A 113 -2.95 -3.40 8.01
CA ILE A 113 -4.12 -3.79 7.19
C ILE A 113 -4.21 -2.97 5.89
N THR A 114 -3.80 -1.71 5.96
CA THR A 114 -3.79 -0.82 4.79
C THR A 114 -2.69 -1.22 3.82
N SER A 115 -1.47 -1.47 4.30
CA SER A 115 -0.35 -1.97 3.49
C SER A 115 -0.74 -3.24 2.76
N ASN A 116 -1.38 -4.20 3.43
CA ASN A 116 -1.83 -5.45 2.81
C ASN A 116 -3.08 -5.32 1.96
N SER A 117 -3.75 -4.16 1.95
CA SER A 117 -5.06 -3.99 1.32
C SER A 117 -6.08 -5.02 1.81
N HIS A 118 -6.06 -5.34 3.11
CA HIS A 118 -6.98 -6.31 3.70
C HIS A 118 -8.43 -5.78 3.68
N ARG A 119 -9.39 -6.57 3.20
CA ARG A 119 -10.78 -6.13 2.94
C ARG A 119 -11.85 -6.96 3.66
N SER A 120 -11.53 -7.58 4.79
CA SER A 120 -12.57 -8.23 5.61
C SER A 120 -13.59 -7.19 6.13
N GLN A 121 -14.82 -7.65 6.41
CA GLN A 121 -15.84 -6.76 6.99
C GLN A 121 -15.37 -6.14 8.32
N PRO A 122 -14.70 -6.87 9.23
CA PRO A 122 -14.14 -6.26 10.44
C PRO A 122 -13.06 -5.20 10.19
N ALA A 123 -12.27 -5.33 9.13
CA ALA A 123 -11.32 -4.28 8.74
C ALA A 123 -12.06 -3.01 8.29
N ILE A 124 -13.10 -3.16 7.45
CA ILE A 124 -13.96 -2.05 7.02
C ILE A 124 -14.64 -1.38 8.23
N ASP A 125 -15.18 -2.18 9.16
CA ASP A 125 -15.84 -1.66 10.37
C ASP A 125 -14.85 -0.94 11.30
N LEU A 126 -13.60 -1.41 11.40
CA LEU A 126 -12.54 -0.71 12.13
C LEU A 126 -12.26 0.66 11.50
N ILE A 127 -12.04 0.74 10.18
CA ILE A 127 -11.80 2.02 9.49
C ILE A 127 -12.97 2.98 9.70
N ARG A 128 -14.21 2.51 9.48
CA ARG A 128 -15.42 3.30 9.70
C ARG A 128 -15.47 3.85 11.13
N THR A 129 -15.25 2.98 12.12
CA THR A 129 -15.25 3.38 13.54
C THR A 129 -14.18 4.44 13.84
N VAL A 130 -12.97 4.31 13.27
CA VAL A 130 -11.93 5.33 13.43
C VAL A 130 -12.37 6.67 12.85
N VAL A 131 -12.94 6.66 11.63
CA VAL A 131 -13.35 7.88 10.93
C VAL A 131 -14.50 8.58 11.65
N ASP A 132 -15.52 7.83 12.09
CA ASP A 132 -16.65 8.37 12.87
C ASP A 132 -16.17 9.03 14.18
N ARG A 133 -15.16 8.44 14.83
CA ARG A 133 -14.59 8.98 16.06
C ARG A 133 -13.72 10.21 15.84
N VAL A 134 -12.98 10.27 14.73
CA VAL A 134 -12.27 11.49 14.29
C VAL A 134 -13.26 12.59 13.96
N GLU A 135 -14.34 12.27 13.25
CA GLU A 135 -15.39 13.21 12.86
C GLU A 135 -16.09 13.83 14.07
N SER A 136 -16.46 12.99 15.05
CA SER A 136 -17.06 13.41 16.32
C SER A 136 -16.07 14.02 17.30
N SER A 137 -14.78 14.10 16.94
CA SER A 137 -13.69 14.54 17.84
C SER A 137 -13.51 13.70 19.11
N SER A 138 -14.14 12.53 19.20
CA SER A 138 -14.02 11.57 20.31
C SER A 138 -12.74 10.73 20.23
N PHE A 139 -11.99 10.86 19.13
CA PHE A 139 -10.63 10.37 18.96
C PHE A 139 -9.80 11.43 18.23
N ARG A 140 -8.61 11.73 18.75
CA ARG A 140 -7.66 12.69 18.16
C ARG A 140 -6.31 12.00 17.99
N PRO A 141 -5.95 11.57 16.77
CA PRO A 141 -4.65 10.93 16.54
C PRO A 141 -3.50 11.87 16.90
N ARG A 142 -2.37 11.31 17.34
CA ARG A 142 -1.13 12.07 17.50
C ARG A 142 -0.66 12.54 16.13
N LYS A 143 0.07 13.65 16.08
CA LYS A 143 0.63 14.23 14.84
C LYS A 143 1.26 13.19 13.90
N ALA A 144 2.11 12.33 14.45
CA ALA A 144 2.84 11.31 13.68
C ALA A 144 1.92 10.25 13.04
N ASP A 145 0.72 10.07 13.58
CA ASP A 145 -0.21 9.00 13.20
C ASP A 145 -1.29 9.49 12.22
N VAL A 146 -1.52 10.81 12.12
CA VAL A 146 -2.58 11.40 11.29
C VAL A 146 -2.49 10.97 9.83
N THR A 147 -1.28 10.99 9.26
CA THR A 147 -1.07 10.58 7.86
C THR A 147 -1.46 9.13 7.62
N ILE A 148 -1.29 8.24 8.60
CA ILE A 148 -1.73 6.84 8.47
C ILE A 148 -3.24 6.75 8.47
N VAL A 149 -3.94 7.53 9.29
CA VAL A 149 -5.41 7.57 9.29
C VAL A 149 -5.93 8.06 7.94
N ILE A 150 -5.40 9.19 7.43
CA ILE A 150 -5.77 9.74 6.11
C ILE A 150 -5.49 8.72 4.99
N TRP A 151 -4.34 8.05 5.03
CA TRP A 151 -3.99 7.03 4.06
C TRP A 151 -4.90 5.81 4.13
N SER A 152 -5.26 5.37 5.33
CA SER A 152 -6.20 4.26 5.52
C SER A 152 -7.58 4.61 4.97
N MET A 153 -8.07 5.83 5.22
CA MET A 153 -9.31 6.34 4.59
C MET A 153 -9.24 6.22 3.07
N ALA A 154 -8.14 6.68 2.47
CA ALA A 154 -7.97 6.68 1.03
C ALA A 154 -7.91 5.28 0.44
N VAL A 155 -7.10 4.38 1.01
CA VAL A 155 -6.97 2.99 0.52
C VAL A 155 -8.27 2.21 0.64
N PHE A 156 -8.99 2.36 1.76
CA PHE A 156 -10.29 1.72 1.98
C PHE A 156 -11.47 2.44 1.32
N ASP A 157 -11.23 3.57 0.64
CA ASP A 157 -12.24 4.40 -0.02
C ASP A 157 -13.36 4.88 0.93
N PHE A 158 -12.99 5.21 2.18
CA PHE A 158 -13.93 5.70 3.18
C PHE A 158 -13.80 7.22 3.34
N TYR A 159 -14.64 7.96 2.62
CA TYR A 159 -14.60 9.42 2.61
C TYR A 159 -15.53 10.06 3.65
N SER A 160 -14.96 10.91 4.50
CA SER A 160 -15.70 11.91 5.28
C SER A 160 -14.94 13.23 5.18
N GLN A 161 -15.59 14.23 4.58
CA GLN A 161 -15.01 15.58 4.46
C GLN A 161 -14.67 16.16 5.83
N LYS A 162 -15.57 16.00 6.81
CA LYS A 162 -15.39 16.55 8.16
C LYS A 162 -14.24 15.85 8.90
N ALA A 163 -14.14 14.53 8.82
CA ALA A 163 -13.00 13.81 9.39
C ALA A 163 -11.67 14.22 8.74
N LEU A 164 -11.64 14.31 7.40
CA LEU A 164 -10.45 14.75 6.67
C LEU A 164 -10.02 16.16 7.09
N ARG A 165 -10.96 17.11 7.21
CA ARG A 165 -10.67 18.47 7.69
C ARG A 165 -10.10 18.47 9.10
N ASN A 166 -10.69 17.72 10.04
CA ASN A 166 -10.18 17.61 11.40
C ASN A 166 -8.73 17.09 11.45
N LEU A 167 -8.40 16.13 10.57
CA LEU A 167 -7.06 15.55 10.45
C LEU A 167 -6.07 16.55 9.84
N LEU A 168 -6.45 17.25 8.77
CA LEU A 168 -5.59 18.26 8.13
C LEU A 168 -5.32 19.45 9.06
N GLU A 169 -6.32 19.90 9.83
CA GLU A 169 -6.11 20.89 10.88
C GLU A 169 -5.14 20.40 11.96
N ALA A 170 -5.21 19.13 12.36
CA ALA A 170 -4.29 18.56 13.33
C ALA A 170 -2.84 18.55 12.80
N LEU A 171 -2.64 18.30 11.50
CA LEU A 171 -1.33 18.44 10.86
C LEU A 171 -0.87 19.90 10.83
N ALA A 172 -1.74 20.83 10.42
CA ALA A 172 -1.42 22.25 10.31
C ALA A 172 -1.03 22.89 11.65
N ARG A 173 -1.79 22.60 12.72
CA ARG A 173 -1.49 23.09 14.09
C ARG A 173 -0.12 22.63 14.60
N ALA A 174 0.36 21.50 14.10
CA ALA A 174 1.61 20.94 14.56
C ALA A 174 2.85 21.53 13.88
N GLY A 175 2.70 22.55 13.02
CA GLY A 175 3.78 23.22 12.31
C GLY A 175 4.20 22.51 11.02
N PRO A 176 5.09 23.14 10.23
CA PRO A 176 5.47 22.65 8.90
C PRO A 176 5.95 21.19 8.96
N VAL A 177 5.47 20.38 8.03
CA VAL A 177 5.97 19.02 7.86
C VAL A 177 7.43 19.13 7.41
N SER A 178 8.32 18.46 8.15
CA SER A 178 9.78 18.49 8.01
C SER A 178 10.28 18.46 6.55
N SER A 179 11.47 19.03 6.32
CA SER A 179 12.18 19.04 5.03
C SER A 179 12.82 17.69 4.64
N ALA A 180 12.44 16.59 5.29
CA ALA A 180 13.09 15.29 5.12
C ALA A 180 12.98 14.72 3.69
N ALA A 181 14.02 14.00 3.28
CA ALA A 181 14.13 13.41 1.95
C ALA A 181 13.08 12.30 1.70
N PRO A 182 12.66 12.05 0.43
CA PRO A 182 11.65 11.04 0.07
C PRO A 182 11.93 9.62 0.60
N ARG A 183 13.21 9.24 0.69
CA ARG A 183 13.66 7.92 1.15
C ARG A 183 13.63 7.71 2.68
N THR A 184 13.25 8.74 3.43
CA THR A 184 13.02 8.62 4.87
C THR A 184 11.58 8.16 5.13
N GLU A 185 11.30 7.60 6.31
CA GLU A 185 9.93 7.28 6.75
C GLU A 185 8.99 8.51 6.67
N GLN A 186 9.55 9.70 6.90
CA GLN A 186 8.86 10.97 6.76
C GLN A 186 8.51 11.29 5.29
N GLY A 187 9.44 11.02 4.37
CA GLY A 187 9.21 11.16 2.93
C GLY A 187 8.13 10.22 2.40
N ALA A 188 8.17 8.95 2.80
CA ALA A 188 7.12 7.97 2.46
C ALA A 188 5.74 8.40 3.00
N SER A 189 5.70 8.98 4.20
CA SER A 189 4.47 9.53 4.78
C SER A 189 3.93 10.70 3.95
N LEU A 190 4.78 11.62 3.49
CA LEU A 190 4.35 12.72 2.62
C LEU A 190 3.76 12.24 1.29
N ILE A 191 4.34 11.20 0.68
CA ILE A 191 3.80 10.60 -0.55
C ILE A 191 2.40 10.02 -0.29
N ARG A 192 2.20 9.30 0.82
CA ARG A 192 0.89 8.78 1.20
C ARG A 192 -0.13 9.90 1.40
N LEU A 193 0.26 10.99 2.09
CA LEU A 193 -0.61 12.15 2.29
C LEU A 193 -1.01 12.77 0.94
N HIS A 194 -0.05 13.00 0.06
CA HIS A 194 -0.27 13.54 -1.28
C HIS A 194 -1.26 12.69 -2.08
N ARG A 195 -1.01 11.38 -2.19
CA ARG A 195 -1.90 10.45 -2.90
C ARG A 195 -3.29 10.40 -2.29
N SER A 196 -3.40 10.47 -0.96
CA SER A 196 -4.69 10.48 -0.28
C SER A 196 -5.49 11.75 -0.58
N LEU A 197 -4.84 12.91 -0.68
CA LEU A 197 -5.53 14.14 -1.02
C LEU A 197 -5.92 14.20 -2.51
N LEU A 198 -5.11 13.63 -3.41
CA LEU A 198 -5.52 13.41 -4.80
C LEU A 198 -6.72 12.46 -4.89
N TRP A 199 -6.74 11.38 -4.10
CA TRP A 199 -7.92 10.52 -3.99
C TRP A 199 -9.16 11.30 -3.55
N ALA A 200 -9.05 12.10 -2.48
CA ALA A 200 -10.17 12.89 -1.99
C ALA A 200 -10.69 13.87 -3.07
N ARG A 201 -9.78 14.51 -3.82
CA ARG A 201 -10.14 15.43 -4.91
C ARG A 201 -10.80 14.72 -6.08
N VAL A 202 -10.09 13.74 -6.65
CA VAL A 202 -10.48 13.09 -7.92
C VAL A 202 -11.68 12.17 -7.71
N CYS A 203 -11.73 11.47 -6.59
CA CYS A 203 -12.78 10.49 -6.34
C CYS A 203 -14.02 11.10 -5.68
N HIS A 204 -13.84 12.14 -4.86
CA HIS A 204 -14.90 12.67 -4.00
C HIS A 204 -15.12 14.19 -4.11
N GLY A 205 -14.42 14.88 -5.01
CA GLY A 205 -14.61 16.32 -5.23
C GLY A 205 -14.09 17.21 -4.11
N PHE A 206 -13.18 16.72 -3.26
CA PHE A 206 -12.59 17.53 -2.20
C PHE A 206 -11.76 18.69 -2.77
N GLU A 207 -12.06 19.90 -2.32
CA GLU A 207 -11.33 21.11 -2.68
C GLU A 207 -10.39 21.52 -1.52
N PRO A 208 -9.07 21.37 -1.66
CA PRO A 208 -8.13 21.85 -0.65
C PRO A 208 -8.14 23.37 -0.56
N THR A 209 -7.91 23.90 0.64
CA THR A 209 -7.61 25.32 0.84
C THR A 209 -6.29 25.67 0.15
N ALA A 210 -6.06 26.96 -0.13
CA ALA A 210 -4.82 27.43 -0.75
C ALA A 210 -3.55 27.00 0.03
N SER A 211 -3.64 26.89 1.36
CA SER A 211 -2.54 26.43 2.21
C SER A 211 -2.27 24.93 2.03
N GLU A 212 -3.32 24.11 2.02
CA GLU A 212 -3.23 22.67 1.76
C GLU A 212 -2.71 22.41 0.33
N GLU A 213 -3.16 23.22 -0.65
CA GLU A 213 -2.69 23.15 -2.04
C GLU A 213 -1.20 23.45 -2.17
N ALA A 214 -0.74 24.51 -1.51
CA ALA A 214 0.67 24.87 -1.52
C ALA A 214 1.54 23.76 -0.93
N GLN A 215 1.06 23.10 0.13
CA GLN A 215 1.74 21.94 0.73
C GLN A 215 1.77 20.74 -0.22
N LEU A 216 0.65 20.42 -0.88
CA LEU A 216 0.58 19.36 -1.88
C LEU A 216 1.56 19.59 -3.02
N MET A 217 1.56 20.79 -3.59
CA MET A 217 2.46 21.14 -4.68
C MET A 217 3.93 21.12 -4.23
N GLN A 218 4.23 21.50 -2.98
CA GLN A 218 5.57 21.37 -2.44
C GLN A 218 6.00 19.90 -2.33
N ILE A 219 5.11 19.02 -1.86
CA ILE A 219 5.38 17.57 -1.76
C ILE A 219 5.59 16.98 -3.15
N ALA A 220 4.71 17.29 -4.11
CA ALA A 220 4.81 16.83 -5.51
C ALA A 220 6.14 17.27 -6.14
N ARG A 221 6.50 18.56 -6.03
CA ARG A 221 7.78 19.09 -6.54
C ARG A 221 9.01 18.40 -5.95
N ARG A 222 8.98 18.01 -4.67
CA ARG A 222 10.09 17.27 -4.05
C ARG A 222 10.25 15.87 -4.62
N GLN A 223 9.16 15.23 -5.05
CA GLN A 223 9.23 13.93 -5.73
C GLN A 223 9.92 14.04 -7.11
N ARG A 224 9.86 15.21 -7.76
CA ARG A 224 10.52 15.49 -9.06
C ARG A 224 12.04 15.70 -8.97
N ALA A 225 12.61 15.93 -7.78
CA ALA A 225 14.00 16.38 -7.67
C ALA A 225 15.01 15.28 -8.08
N PRO A 226 16.04 15.59 -8.91
CA PRO A 226 17.11 14.66 -9.24
C PRO A 226 17.85 14.20 -7.96
N GLY A 227 17.94 12.90 -7.73
CA GLY A 227 18.42 12.32 -6.46
C GLY A 227 17.30 11.97 -5.46
N GLY A 228 16.05 12.32 -5.75
CA GLY A 228 14.84 11.90 -5.02
C GLY A 228 14.45 10.44 -5.24
N GLY A 229 15.09 9.75 -6.18
CA GLY A 229 15.36 8.32 -6.09
C GLY A 229 14.17 7.36 -6.04
N LEU A 230 12.98 7.76 -6.51
CA LEU A 230 11.85 6.88 -6.84
C LEU A 230 11.98 6.28 -8.25
N VAL A 231 12.83 6.89 -9.05
CA VAL A 231 13.00 6.65 -10.47
C VAL A 231 14.26 5.81 -10.65
N SER A 232 14.14 4.52 -10.37
CA SER A 232 15.10 3.53 -10.87
C SER A 232 14.29 2.60 -11.75
N SER A 233 14.37 2.79 -13.06
CA SER A 233 13.82 1.82 -13.99
C SER A 233 14.36 0.44 -13.63
N SER A 234 13.46 -0.42 -13.19
CA SER A 234 13.84 -1.79 -12.89
C SER A 234 14.26 -2.47 -14.19
N THR A 235 15.10 -3.51 -14.11
CA THR A 235 15.46 -4.31 -15.30
C THR A 235 14.21 -4.76 -16.06
N LEU A 236 13.14 -5.09 -15.33
CA LEU A 236 11.85 -5.46 -15.89
C LEU A 236 11.21 -4.32 -16.71
N GLN A 237 11.16 -3.10 -16.16
CA GLN A 237 10.60 -1.95 -16.86
C GLN A 237 11.40 -1.62 -18.13
N TRP A 238 12.73 -1.75 -18.08
CA TRP A 238 13.58 -1.59 -19.24
C TRP A 238 13.28 -2.64 -20.31
N GLU A 239 13.17 -3.93 -19.95
CA GLU A 239 12.83 -5.00 -20.89
C GLU A 239 11.46 -4.77 -21.56
N ILE A 240 10.45 -4.42 -20.78
CA ILE A 240 9.10 -4.14 -21.28
C ILE A 240 9.12 -2.94 -22.23
N ARG A 241 9.81 -1.87 -21.84
CA ARG A 241 9.97 -0.68 -22.68
C ARG A 241 10.65 -1.00 -24.00
N SER A 242 11.76 -1.72 -23.97
CA SER A 242 12.51 -2.07 -25.18
C SER A 242 11.66 -2.89 -26.15
N GLU A 243 10.85 -3.81 -25.63
CA GLU A 243 9.94 -4.59 -26.47
C GLU A 243 8.77 -3.73 -27.01
N LEU A 244 8.19 -2.84 -26.20
CA LEU A 244 7.17 -1.90 -26.67
C LEU A 244 7.70 -0.98 -27.78
N GLN A 245 8.94 -0.49 -27.66
CA GLN A 245 9.58 0.32 -28.70
C GLN A 245 9.73 -0.43 -30.04
N ARG A 246 9.82 -1.76 -30.00
CA ARG A 246 9.87 -2.61 -31.19
C ARG A 246 8.48 -2.85 -31.79
N VAL A 247 7.45 -3.01 -30.96
CA VAL A 247 6.08 -3.38 -31.38
C VAL A 247 5.24 -2.18 -31.80
N LEU A 248 5.30 -1.08 -31.06
CA LEU A 248 4.44 0.10 -31.26
C LEU A 248 4.55 0.71 -32.66
N PRO A 249 5.73 0.87 -33.30
CA PRO A 249 5.81 1.45 -34.64
C PRO A 249 5.05 0.66 -35.72
N VAL A 250 4.87 -0.66 -35.52
CA VAL A 250 4.15 -1.53 -36.45
C VAL A 250 2.65 -1.52 -36.14
N MET A 251 2.31 -1.58 -34.84
CA MET A 251 0.93 -1.73 -34.39
C MET A 251 0.16 -0.41 -34.36
N ALA A 252 0.81 0.68 -33.94
CA ALA A 252 0.20 1.98 -33.70
C ALA A 252 1.23 3.11 -33.96
N PRO A 253 1.57 3.41 -35.23
CA PRO A 253 2.69 4.28 -35.60
C PRO A 253 2.56 5.73 -35.11
N ALA A 254 1.35 6.19 -34.80
CA ALA A 254 1.10 7.52 -34.27
C ALA A 254 1.25 7.62 -32.73
N VAL A 255 1.45 6.49 -32.04
CA VAL A 255 1.54 6.44 -30.57
C VAL A 255 2.98 6.67 -30.11
N ILE A 256 3.14 7.58 -29.16
CA ILE A 256 4.42 7.95 -28.56
C ILE A 256 4.54 7.28 -27.19
N LEU A 257 5.60 6.49 -26.98
CA LEU A 257 5.92 5.92 -25.68
C LEU A 257 6.78 6.88 -24.85
N ARG A 258 6.36 7.16 -23.61
CA ARG A 258 7.14 7.86 -22.59
C ARG A 258 7.36 6.98 -21.37
N ASP A 259 8.54 7.04 -20.80
CA ASP A 259 8.90 6.41 -19.54
C ASP A 259 8.86 7.40 -18.38
N GLU A 260 8.52 6.90 -17.20
CA GLU A 260 8.59 7.66 -15.94
C GLU A 260 7.82 8.99 -16.08
N TYR A 261 6.63 8.90 -16.66
CA TYR A 261 5.86 10.04 -17.13
C TYR A 261 5.06 10.64 -15.98
N GLU A 262 5.18 11.94 -15.78
CA GLU A 262 4.35 12.68 -14.85
C GLU A 262 3.01 13.03 -15.50
N LEU A 263 1.91 12.67 -14.82
CA LEU A 263 0.58 12.97 -15.31
C LEU A 263 0.25 14.47 -15.21
N PRO A 264 -0.50 15.01 -16.20
CA PRO A 264 -0.93 16.40 -16.18
C PRO A 264 -1.96 16.66 -15.07
N PRO A 265 -2.32 17.95 -14.83
CA PRO A 265 -3.39 18.30 -13.91
C PRO A 265 -4.69 17.52 -14.20
N PRO A 266 -5.43 17.07 -13.16
CA PRO A 266 -5.25 17.37 -11.73
C PRO A 266 -4.41 16.34 -10.96
N LEU A 267 -3.56 15.55 -11.65
CA LEU A 267 -2.78 14.44 -11.07
C LEU A 267 -1.29 14.77 -10.93
N GLU A 268 -0.94 16.05 -10.77
CA GLU A 268 0.45 16.47 -10.60
C GLU A 268 1.14 15.68 -9.48
N GLY A 269 2.38 15.26 -9.70
CA GLY A 269 3.14 14.43 -8.76
C GLY A 269 2.80 12.94 -8.82
N ILE A 270 1.88 12.49 -9.67
CA ILE A 270 1.77 11.07 -10.02
C ILE A 270 2.67 10.76 -11.21
N PHE A 271 3.66 9.90 -10.95
CA PHE A 271 4.52 9.31 -11.97
C PHE A 271 4.03 7.91 -12.27
N VAL A 272 3.94 7.58 -13.55
CA VAL A 272 3.63 6.23 -14.04
C VAL A 272 4.83 5.64 -14.75
N ASP A 273 4.97 4.32 -14.70
CA ASP A 273 6.15 3.64 -15.27
C ASP A 273 6.29 3.90 -16.77
N LEU A 274 5.19 3.80 -17.50
CA LEU A 274 5.12 4.04 -18.94
C LEU A 274 3.76 4.68 -19.31
N ALA A 275 3.79 5.64 -20.24
CA ALA A 275 2.61 6.27 -20.82
C ALA A 275 2.64 6.17 -22.35
N LEU A 276 1.50 5.81 -22.93
CA LEU A 276 1.23 5.86 -24.36
C LEU A 276 0.48 7.16 -24.66
N LEU A 277 1.06 7.99 -25.51
CA LEU A 277 0.51 9.30 -25.89
C LEU A 277 0.13 9.32 -27.37
N ASP A 278 -0.84 10.14 -27.74
CA ASP A 278 -1.05 10.50 -29.15
C ASP A 278 -0.06 11.59 -29.62
N ALA A 279 -0.21 11.99 -30.89
CA ALA A 279 0.62 13.03 -31.51
C ALA A 279 0.47 14.41 -30.83
N GLU A 280 -0.68 14.68 -30.20
CA GLU A 280 -0.94 15.91 -29.44
C GLU A 280 -0.44 15.84 -28.00
N GLY A 281 0.09 14.69 -27.56
CA GLY A 281 0.61 14.47 -26.21
C GLY A 281 -0.46 14.12 -25.17
N ARG A 282 -1.69 13.76 -25.59
CA ARG A 282 -2.73 13.25 -24.70
C ARG A 282 -2.46 11.80 -24.35
N VAL A 283 -2.65 11.42 -23.10
CA VAL A 283 -2.46 10.05 -22.62
C VAL A 283 -3.59 9.16 -23.14
N LEU A 284 -3.24 8.19 -23.97
CA LEU A 284 -4.14 7.16 -24.48
C LEU A 284 -4.26 6.00 -23.48
N ALA A 285 -3.13 5.59 -22.89
CA ALA A 285 -3.08 4.53 -21.91
C ALA A 285 -1.84 4.65 -21.01
N ILE A 286 -1.95 4.06 -19.82
CA ILE A 286 -0.88 3.92 -18.85
C ILE A 286 -0.52 2.43 -18.74
N ILE A 287 0.77 2.13 -18.65
CA ILE A 287 1.26 0.78 -18.39
C ILE A 287 2.06 0.83 -17.09
N GLU A 288 1.59 0.10 -16.09
CA GLU A 288 2.27 -0.09 -14.80
C GLU A 288 3.03 -1.41 -14.80
N VAL A 289 4.30 -1.37 -14.40
CA VAL A 289 5.20 -2.52 -14.36
C VAL A 289 5.19 -3.10 -12.95
N ASP A 290 4.42 -4.18 -12.78
CA ASP A 290 4.13 -4.72 -11.47
C ASP A 290 5.21 -5.68 -10.95
N GLY A 291 6.17 -5.13 -10.23
CA GLY A 291 7.14 -5.85 -9.41
C GLY A 291 6.53 -6.56 -8.20
N TYR A 292 7.25 -7.50 -7.59
CA TYR A 292 6.84 -8.17 -6.34
C TYR A 292 6.49 -7.19 -5.21
N SER A 293 7.09 -5.99 -5.20
CA SER A 293 6.81 -4.94 -4.21
C SER A 293 5.38 -4.41 -4.27
N HIS A 294 4.68 -4.54 -5.40
CA HIS A 294 3.31 -4.08 -5.58
C HIS A 294 2.25 -5.04 -5.03
N PHE A 295 2.68 -6.24 -4.60
CA PHE A 295 1.79 -7.26 -4.11
C PHE A 295 2.03 -7.59 -2.64
N SER A 296 0.95 -7.99 -1.98
CA SER A 296 0.95 -8.80 -0.77
C SER A 296 0.59 -10.24 -1.12
N GLN A 297 1.17 -11.19 -0.39
CA GLN A 297 0.95 -12.60 -0.58
C GLN A 297 -0.10 -13.08 0.41
N LEU A 298 -1.18 -13.67 -0.10
CA LEU A 298 -2.23 -14.27 0.72
C LEU A 298 -1.81 -15.66 1.17
N ILE A 299 -1.93 -15.92 2.47
CA ILE A 299 -1.74 -17.24 3.05
C ILE A 299 -3.07 -18.00 3.03
N GLY A 300 -3.10 -19.13 2.33
CA GLY A 300 -4.23 -20.07 2.29
C GLY A 300 -3.76 -21.49 2.63
N ALA A 301 -4.49 -22.20 3.50
CA ALA A 301 -4.18 -23.57 3.91
C ALA A 301 -2.71 -23.83 4.30
N GLY A 302 -2.05 -22.86 4.95
CA GLY A 302 -0.66 -23.00 5.37
C GLY A 302 0.41 -22.68 4.31
N LYS A 303 0.00 -22.23 3.13
CA LYS A 303 0.90 -21.92 2.00
C LYS A 303 0.56 -20.57 1.38
N LEU A 304 1.47 -20.04 0.57
CA LEU A 304 1.21 -18.88 -0.27
C LEU A 304 0.23 -19.29 -1.37
N ALA A 305 -0.91 -18.59 -1.45
CA ALA A 305 -2.02 -18.95 -2.30
C ALA A 305 -2.18 -18.01 -3.49
N VAL A 306 -2.19 -16.70 -3.26
CA VAL A 306 -2.54 -15.70 -4.28
C VAL A 306 -1.77 -14.40 -4.03
N LEU A 307 -1.39 -13.70 -5.10
CA LEU A 307 -0.92 -12.32 -5.02
C LEU A 307 -2.12 -11.37 -5.10
N GLN A 308 -2.22 -10.45 -4.15
CA GLN A 308 -3.16 -9.32 -4.22
C GLN A 308 -2.37 -8.03 -4.24
N TYR A 309 -2.89 -6.98 -4.87
CA TYR A 309 -2.24 -5.69 -4.81
C TYR A 309 -2.20 -5.15 -3.38
N ASN A 310 -1.08 -4.53 -3.03
CA ASN A 310 -0.92 -3.84 -1.76
C ASN A 310 -1.73 -2.53 -1.76
N GLY A 311 -1.87 -1.90 -0.60
CA GLY A 311 -2.69 -0.68 -0.46
C GLY A 311 -2.21 0.50 -1.29
N ASN A 312 -0.89 0.65 -1.51
CA ASN A 312 -0.37 1.75 -2.32
C ASN A 312 -0.75 1.57 -3.80
N THR A 313 -0.61 0.36 -4.33
CA THR A 313 -0.94 0.05 -5.72
C THR A 313 -2.44 0.16 -5.95
N GLU A 314 -3.26 -0.35 -5.03
CA GLU A 314 -4.72 -0.21 -5.06
C GLU A 314 -5.16 1.27 -5.09
N LEU A 315 -4.58 2.09 -4.21
CA LEU A 315 -4.90 3.51 -4.17
C LEU A 315 -4.52 4.23 -5.46
N SER A 316 -3.30 4.01 -5.97
CA SER A 316 -2.85 4.61 -7.23
C SER A 316 -3.78 4.22 -8.38
N ARG A 317 -4.07 2.92 -8.54
CA ARG A 317 -4.95 2.42 -9.60
C ARG A 317 -6.35 3.01 -9.52
N ARG A 318 -6.91 3.15 -8.31
CA ARG A 318 -8.22 3.80 -8.10
C ARG A 318 -8.20 5.25 -8.58
N ILE A 319 -7.19 6.02 -8.21
CA ILE A 319 -7.06 7.42 -8.63
C ILE A 319 -6.99 7.52 -10.15
N LEU A 320 -6.13 6.71 -10.78
CA LEU A 320 -5.97 6.68 -12.24
C LEU A 320 -7.27 6.30 -12.96
N SER A 321 -7.93 5.23 -12.51
CA SER A 321 -9.20 4.77 -13.07
C SER A 321 -10.29 5.83 -12.92
N LYS A 322 -10.38 6.48 -11.76
CA LYS A 322 -11.39 7.52 -11.50
C LYS A 322 -11.13 8.81 -12.27
N ALA A 323 -9.87 9.10 -12.59
CA ALA A 323 -9.49 10.17 -13.51
C ALA A 323 -9.71 9.82 -15.00
N GLY A 324 -10.20 8.61 -15.30
CA GLY A 324 -10.56 8.18 -16.65
C GLY A 324 -9.42 7.57 -17.46
N TYR A 325 -8.27 7.29 -16.85
CA TYR A 325 -7.17 6.65 -17.56
C TYR A 325 -7.39 5.15 -17.70
N LYS A 326 -7.06 4.62 -18.89
CA LYS A 326 -6.94 3.18 -19.13
C LYS A 326 -5.58 2.71 -18.62
N VAL A 327 -5.58 1.84 -17.60
CA VAL A 327 -4.36 1.34 -16.96
C VAL A 327 -4.19 -0.15 -17.23
N PHE A 328 -3.07 -0.51 -17.85
CA PHE A 328 -2.65 -1.90 -18.05
C PHE A 328 -1.61 -2.28 -17.01
N SER A 329 -1.70 -3.52 -16.51
CA SER A 329 -0.67 -4.11 -15.67
C SER A 329 0.17 -5.08 -16.49
N ILE A 330 1.49 -5.02 -16.33
CA ILE A 330 2.36 -6.11 -16.74
C ILE A 330 3.12 -6.57 -15.50
N SER A 331 2.70 -7.70 -14.94
CA SER A 331 3.35 -8.23 -13.74
C SER A 331 4.65 -8.95 -14.07
N THR A 332 5.56 -9.00 -13.10
CA THR A 332 6.80 -9.80 -13.19
C THR A 332 6.49 -11.28 -13.49
N VAL A 333 5.37 -11.79 -12.97
CA VAL A 333 4.96 -13.18 -13.16
C VAL A 333 4.55 -13.42 -14.61
N ASP A 334 3.66 -12.57 -15.14
CA ASP A 334 3.17 -12.68 -16.53
C ASP A 334 4.31 -12.52 -17.53
N TRP A 335 5.20 -11.56 -17.28
CA TRP A 335 6.35 -11.28 -18.14
C TRP A 335 7.36 -12.43 -18.19
N ASN A 336 7.62 -13.09 -17.05
CA ASN A 336 8.54 -14.21 -16.98
C ASN A 336 7.93 -15.51 -17.53
N ASN A 337 6.61 -15.68 -17.41
CA ASN A 337 5.90 -16.82 -18.00
C ASN A 337 5.75 -16.68 -19.52
N THR A 338 5.84 -15.46 -20.05
CA THR A 338 5.80 -15.21 -21.50
C THR A 338 7.16 -15.50 -22.11
N GLN A 339 7.23 -16.54 -22.97
CA GLN A 339 8.43 -16.88 -23.72
C GLN A 339 8.92 -15.67 -24.53
N GLY A 340 10.23 -15.44 -24.56
CA GLY A 340 10.83 -14.21 -25.12
C GLY A 340 10.33 -13.84 -26.52
N HIS A 341 10.22 -14.81 -27.43
CA HIS A 341 9.74 -14.57 -28.80
C HIS A 341 8.25 -14.21 -28.90
N ARG A 342 7.46 -14.48 -27.86
CA ARG A 342 6.02 -14.19 -27.79
C ARG A 342 5.69 -12.92 -27.01
N ARG A 343 6.69 -12.24 -26.44
CA ARG A 343 6.48 -11.00 -25.67
C ARG A 343 5.84 -9.91 -26.54
N GLY A 344 6.24 -9.79 -27.80
CA GLY A 344 5.64 -8.84 -28.73
C GLY A 344 4.16 -9.13 -29.03
N GLU A 345 3.79 -10.40 -29.21
CA GLU A 345 2.39 -10.82 -29.41
C GLU A 345 1.56 -10.51 -28.16
N PHE A 346 2.08 -10.85 -26.98
CA PHE A 346 1.45 -10.55 -25.70
C PHE A 346 1.17 -9.05 -25.54
N LEU A 347 2.14 -8.20 -25.84
CA LEU A 347 1.98 -6.74 -25.77
C LEU A 347 1.00 -6.21 -26.81
N ALA A 348 1.02 -6.76 -28.03
CA ALA A 348 0.09 -6.37 -29.08
C ALA A 348 -1.35 -6.72 -28.74
N ASP A 349 -1.57 -7.90 -28.16
CA ASP A 349 -2.88 -8.32 -27.68
C ASP A 349 -3.37 -7.46 -26.51
N LEU A 350 -2.48 -7.15 -25.56
CA LEU A 350 -2.78 -6.29 -24.42
C LEU A 350 -3.20 -4.87 -24.85
N LEU A 351 -2.55 -4.34 -25.88
CA LEU A 351 -2.72 -2.95 -26.34
C LEU A 351 -3.63 -2.82 -27.57
N ARG A 352 -4.33 -3.88 -27.96
CA ARG A 352 -5.13 -3.93 -29.20
C ARG A 352 -6.12 -2.77 -29.31
N ASP A 353 -6.82 -2.46 -28.22
CA ASP A 353 -7.82 -1.38 -28.18
C ASP A 353 -7.21 0.03 -28.17
N VAL A 354 -5.91 0.16 -27.89
CA VAL A 354 -5.19 1.45 -27.93
C VAL A 354 -4.72 1.75 -29.35
N ALA A 355 -4.57 0.70 -30.16
CA ALA A 355 -4.10 0.77 -31.54
C ALA A 355 -5.23 0.90 -32.57
N ALA A 356 -6.49 0.71 -32.16
CA ALA A 356 -7.68 0.89 -32.99
C ALA A 356 -8.12 2.36 -32.97
#